data_AF-A0A2V8Q788-F1
#
_entry.id   AF-A0A2V8Q788-F1
#
_cell.length_a   1.000
_cell.length_b   1.000
_cell.length_c   1.000
_cell.angle_alpha   90.00
_cell.angle_beta   90.00
_cell.angle_gamma   90.00
#
_symmetry.space_group_name_H-M   'P 1'
#
loop_
_entity.id
_entity.type
_entity.pdbx_description
1 polymer ?
#
loop_
_entity_poly.entity_id
_entity_poly.type
_entity_poly.pdbx_seq_one_letter_code
_entity_poly.pdbx_strand_id
1 'polypeptide(L)'
;MNKHSRRRFIVTASAAASVVILGPSLFDASKVFAAPFTRRDIGGLSASDPIITGYKTAVTAMKALSASDPTDPRGWSYQAAIHGTHALGSHIAWNTCEHHTKFFWSWHRMYLYYFERIVRKYSGVYGWTLPYWNYSSPTQRQLPAVFRDATSSLFVPDPDRPNVWNTGAASLPAAHVDTSAGMAQVSFYPGGSSSLESNPHDNVHVDIGGFSGWMGDIQAAAQDPVFYVHHANMDRLWNLWKAQGGGRVDPLSDSAWKNTLFTFFDENKNQVTMKGCD
;
A
#
# COMPACT_ATOMS: atom_id res chain seq x y z
N MET A 1 -23.77 47.98 -65.01
CA MET A 1 -24.85 47.60 -64.08
C MET A 1 -24.43 46.33 -63.36
N ASN A 2 -24.60 46.24 -62.02
CA ASN A 2 -24.56 45.00 -61.20
C ASN A 2 -23.27 44.12 -61.23
N LYS A 3 -22.83 43.47 -60.15
CA LYS A 3 -23.24 43.47 -58.73
C LYS A 3 -22.05 43.02 -57.87
N HIS A 4 -22.02 43.38 -56.58
CA HIS A 4 -21.05 42.81 -55.63
C HIS A 4 -21.44 41.38 -55.23
N SER A 5 -20.44 40.53 -54.95
CA SER A 5 -20.36 39.81 -53.67
C SER A 5 -18.92 39.35 -53.39
N ARG A 6 -18.63 38.94 -52.15
CA ARG A 6 -17.30 38.53 -51.65
C ARG A 6 -17.40 37.19 -50.92
N ARG A 7 -16.41 36.30 -51.11
CA ARG A 7 -15.53 35.72 -50.05
C ARG A 7 -14.75 34.49 -50.57
N ARG A 8 -13.47 34.40 -50.22
CA ARG A 8 -12.69 33.13 -50.19
C ARG A 8 -13.02 32.38 -48.90
N PHE A 9 -12.91 31.05 -48.89
CA PHE A 9 -12.50 30.32 -47.67
C PHE A 9 -11.77 28.99 -48.00
N ILE A 10 -11.12 28.44 -46.97
CA ILE A 10 -10.19 27.29 -46.91
C ILE A 10 -11.02 26.01 -46.60
N VAL A 11 -10.72 24.73 -46.91
CA VAL A 11 -9.48 23.93 -47.14
C VAL A 11 -9.68 22.99 -48.37
N THR A 12 -8.94 21.91 -48.71
CA THR A 12 -7.99 20.97 -48.04
C THR A 12 -6.68 20.75 -48.84
N ALA A 13 -5.77 19.92 -48.29
CA ALA A 13 -4.64 19.30 -49.01
C ALA A 13 -4.67 17.77 -48.80
N SER A 14 -4.18 16.99 -49.77
CA SER A 14 -4.23 15.52 -49.78
C SER A 14 -3.05 14.90 -50.54
N ALA A 15 -2.59 13.73 -50.10
CA ALA A 15 -1.57 12.85 -50.71
C ALA A 15 -0.12 13.41 -50.77
N ALA A 16 0.94 12.62 -50.53
CA ALA A 16 1.02 11.28 -49.92
C ALA A 16 2.43 11.04 -49.33
N ALA A 17 2.55 10.13 -48.37
CA ALA A 17 3.83 9.59 -47.89
C ALA A 17 3.68 8.12 -47.48
N SER A 18 4.71 7.32 -47.71
CA SER A 18 4.68 5.85 -47.69
C SER A 18 4.39 5.23 -46.33
N VAL A 19 3.53 4.20 -46.29
CA VAL A 19 3.42 3.29 -45.14
C VAL A 19 4.56 2.28 -45.20
N VAL A 20 5.48 2.34 -44.22
CA VAL A 20 6.41 1.23 -43.95
C VAL A 20 5.63 0.16 -43.18
N ILE A 21 5.48 -1.02 -43.79
CA ILE A 21 4.86 -2.17 -43.12
C ILE A 21 5.87 -2.75 -42.13
N LEU A 22 5.81 -2.28 -40.89
CA LEU A 22 6.39 -3.01 -39.76
C LEU A 22 5.62 -4.32 -39.58
N GLY A 23 6.35 -5.41 -39.35
CA GLY A 23 5.77 -6.74 -39.13
C GLY A 23 4.92 -6.83 -37.85
N PRO A 24 4.19 -7.93 -37.64
CA PRO A 24 3.36 -8.11 -36.46
C PRO A 24 4.19 -7.94 -35.18
N SER A 25 3.69 -7.11 -34.26
CA SER A 25 4.35 -6.84 -32.98
C SER A 25 4.58 -8.15 -32.21
N LEU A 26 5.85 -8.49 -31.98
CA LEU A 26 6.23 -9.56 -31.06
C LEU A 26 5.87 -9.23 -29.59
N PHE A 27 5.58 -7.96 -29.31
CA PHE A 27 4.98 -7.52 -28.05
C PHE A 27 3.46 -7.60 -28.16
N ASP A 28 2.91 -8.72 -27.69
CA ASP A 28 1.50 -8.83 -27.34
C ASP A 28 1.23 -8.02 -26.07
N ALA A 29 0.90 -6.74 -26.26
CA ALA A 29 0.62 -5.82 -25.16
C ALA A 29 -0.53 -6.30 -24.25
N SER A 30 -1.47 -7.10 -24.78
CA SER A 30 -2.56 -7.66 -23.96
C SER A 30 -2.03 -8.61 -22.88
N LYS A 31 -0.96 -9.37 -23.15
CA LYS A 31 -0.28 -10.21 -22.16
C LYS A 31 0.53 -9.41 -21.14
N VAL A 32 1.09 -8.28 -21.54
CA VAL A 32 1.75 -7.33 -20.60
C VAL A 32 0.73 -6.73 -19.63
N PHE A 33 -0.50 -6.46 -20.09
CA PHE A 33 -1.60 -5.98 -19.26
C PHE A 33 -2.36 -7.10 -18.50
N ALA A 34 -2.10 -8.38 -18.80
CA ALA A 34 -2.72 -9.54 -18.13
C ALA A 34 -1.82 -10.21 -17.08
N ALA A 35 -0.55 -9.82 -16.99
CA ALA A 35 0.37 -10.33 -15.97
C ALA A 35 0.00 -9.78 -14.57
N PRO A 36 -0.07 -10.62 -13.51
CA PRO A 36 -0.45 -10.16 -12.18
C PRO A 36 0.63 -9.27 -11.55
N PHE A 37 0.20 -8.14 -10.99
CA PHE A 37 1.04 -7.26 -10.18
C PHE A 37 1.68 -8.04 -9.02
N THR A 38 3.02 -8.10 -8.99
CA THR A 38 3.77 -8.89 -8.01
C THR A 38 4.58 -7.97 -7.11
N ARG A 39 4.22 -7.90 -5.82
CA ARG A 39 4.96 -7.15 -4.80
C ARG A 39 6.38 -7.68 -4.64
N ARG A 40 7.37 -6.78 -4.60
CA ARG A 40 8.79 -7.10 -4.45
C ARG A 40 9.27 -6.92 -3.01
N ASP A 41 10.30 -7.67 -2.63
CA ASP A 41 11.01 -7.47 -1.37
C ASP A 41 11.76 -6.13 -1.40
N ILE A 42 11.52 -5.26 -0.41
CA ILE A 42 12.15 -3.93 -0.32
C ILE A 42 13.68 -4.01 -0.13
N GLY A 43 14.20 -5.06 0.52
CA GLY A 43 15.63 -5.20 0.77
C GLY A 43 16.47 -5.43 -0.48
N GLY A 44 15.84 -5.82 -1.60
CA GLY A 44 16.49 -5.99 -2.91
C GLY A 44 16.40 -4.77 -3.83
N LEU A 45 15.93 -3.62 -3.35
CA LEU A 45 15.68 -2.43 -4.19
C LEU A 45 16.77 -1.36 -3.99
N SER A 46 17.30 -0.82 -5.08
CA SER A 46 18.16 0.37 -5.03
C SER A 46 17.32 1.63 -4.79
N ALA A 47 17.97 2.72 -4.33
CA ALA A 47 17.33 4.04 -4.24
C ALA A 47 16.84 4.60 -5.59
N SER A 48 17.29 4.01 -6.70
CA SER A 48 16.91 4.32 -8.08
C SER A 48 15.87 3.38 -8.68
N ASP A 49 15.47 2.30 -7.99
CA ASP A 49 14.48 1.35 -8.48
C ASP A 49 13.11 2.04 -8.71
N PRO A 50 12.39 1.77 -9.82
CA PRO A 50 11.08 2.37 -10.10
C PRO A 50 10.03 2.21 -8.99
N ILE A 51 10.13 1.15 -8.16
CA ILE A 51 9.27 1.00 -6.98
C ILE A 51 9.62 2.03 -5.91
N ILE A 52 10.91 2.26 -5.65
CA ILE A 52 11.39 3.22 -4.64
C ILE A 52 11.16 4.66 -5.10
N THR A 53 11.56 5.00 -6.33
CA THR A 53 11.36 6.36 -6.87
C THR A 53 9.88 6.66 -7.07
N GLY A 54 9.10 5.69 -7.54
CA GLY A 54 7.65 5.79 -7.65
C GLY A 54 6.96 6.04 -6.29
N TYR A 55 7.39 5.34 -5.23
CA TYR A 55 6.83 5.55 -3.89
C TYR A 55 7.22 6.94 -3.33
N LYS A 56 8.49 7.37 -3.50
CA LYS A 56 8.92 8.74 -3.15
C LYS A 56 8.05 9.81 -3.86
N THR A 57 7.84 9.69 -5.17
CA THR A 57 7.01 10.63 -5.96
C THR A 57 5.56 10.64 -5.48
N ALA A 58 4.96 9.46 -5.29
CA ALA A 58 3.57 9.34 -4.88
C ALA A 58 3.31 9.93 -3.49
N VAL A 59 4.17 9.65 -2.50
CA VAL A 59 4.00 10.19 -1.14
C VAL A 59 4.15 11.71 -1.12
N THR A 60 5.04 12.29 -1.94
CA THR A 60 5.09 13.75 -2.14
C THR A 60 3.76 14.29 -2.69
N ALA A 61 3.19 13.66 -3.71
CA ALA A 61 1.91 14.08 -4.29
C ALA A 61 0.73 13.90 -3.32
N MET A 62 0.68 12.80 -2.56
CA MET A 62 -0.37 12.53 -1.57
C MET A 62 -0.29 13.50 -0.38
N LYS A 63 0.92 13.88 0.07
CA LYS A 63 1.12 14.92 1.09
C LYS A 63 0.69 16.30 0.56
N ALA A 64 1.01 16.62 -0.71
CA ALA A 64 0.55 17.85 -1.36
C ALA A 64 -0.99 17.91 -1.52
N LEU A 65 -1.65 16.79 -1.83
CA LEU A 65 -3.12 16.71 -1.84
C LEU A 65 -3.70 17.08 -0.48
N SER A 66 -3.26 16.45 0.61
CA SER A 66 -3.73 16.76 1.97
C SER A 66 -3.48 18.20 2.40
N ALA A 67 -2.47 18.89 1.86
CA ALA A 67 -2.25 20.32 2.09
C ALA A 67 -3.20 21.23 1.28
N SER A 68 -3.71 20.76 0.14
CA SER A 68 -4.63 21.51 -0.75
C SER A 68 -6.13 21.23 -0.48
N ASP A 69 -6.46 20.00 -0.11
CA ASP A 69 -7.79 19.47 0.19
C ASP A 69 -7.61 18.38 1.27
N PRO A 70 -7.71 18.72 2.57
CA PRO A 70 -7.63 17.74 3.66
C PRO A 70 -8.72 16.65 3.60
N THR A 71 -9.77 16.86 2.80
CA THR A 71 -10.88 15.92 2.60
C THR A 71 -10.73 15.04 1.36
N ASP A 72 -9.66 15.22 0.55
CA ASP A 72 -9.36 14.32 -0.56
C ASP A 72 -9.03 12.93 -0.02
N PRO A 73 -9.84 11.89 -0.29
CA PRO A 73 -9.64 10.59 0.32
C PRO A 73 -8.36 9.87 -0.16
N ARG A 74 -7.69 10.42 -1.18
CA ARG A 74 -6.39 9.95 -1.71
C ARG A 74 -5.20 10.68 -1.09
N GLY A 75 -5.44 11.74 -0.31
CA GLY A 75 -4.40 12.47 0.40
C GLY A 75 -3.75 11.63 1.50
N TRP A 76 -2.48 11.90 1.80
CA TRP A 76 -1.69 11.12 2.76
C TRP A 76 -2.36 11.03 4.14
N SER A 77 -2.77 12.18 4.68
CA SER A 77 -3.38 12.26 6.00
C SER A 77 -4.76 11.59 6.07
N TYR A 78 -5.51 11.56 4.96
CA TYR A 78 -6.79 10.85 4.90
C TYR A 78 -6.56 9.34 4.82
N GLN A 79 -5.63 8.90 3.97
CA GLN A 79 -5.27 7.48 3.86
C GLN A 79 -4.77 6.95 5.21
N ALA A 80 -3.94 7.70 5.94
CA ALA A 80 -3.54 7.35 7.29
C ALA A 80 -4.75 7.29 8.26
N ALA A 81 -5.64 8.28 8.20
CA ALA A 81 -6.82 8.34 9.07
C ALA A 81 -7.84 7.20 8.87
N ILE A 82 -7.83 6.50 7.72
CA ILE A 82 -8.61 5.28 7.52
C ILE A 82 -8.22 4.19 8.52
N HIS A 83 -6.90 4.02 8.75
CA HIS A 83 -6.38 3.14 9.79
C HIS A 83 -6.66 3.71 11.19
N GLY A 84 -6.23 4.96 11.44
CA GLY A 84 -6.57 5.66 12.67
C GLY A 84 -6.15 7.13 12.68
N THR A 85 -6.85 7.95 13.47
CA THR A 85 -6.47 9.34 13.73
C THR A 85 -7.04 9.91 15.03
N HIS A 86 -6.21 10.70 15.74
CA HIS A 86 -6.62 11.58 16.85
C HIS A 86 -7.32 12.87 16.38
N ALA A 87 -7.43 13.12 15.07
CA ALA A 87 -7.99 14.36 14.55
C ALA A 87 -9.48 14.53 14.89
N LEU A 88 -9.86 15.73 15.32
CA LEU A 88 -11.26 16.07 15.59
C LEU A 88 -12.05 16.17 14.28
N GLY A 89 -12.89 15.17 14.01
CA GLY A 89 -13.75 15.08 12.84
C GLY A 89 -14.36 13.69 12.71
N SER A 90 -15.22 13.50 11.71
CA SER A 90 -15.72 12.18 11.35
C SER A 90 -15.95 12.11 9.84
N HIS A 91 -15.24 11.19 9.19
CA HIS A 91 -15.43 10.83 7.78
C HIS A 91 -15.69 9.32 7.71
N ILE A 92 -16.48 8.89 6.73
CA ILE A 92 -17.09 7.54 6.68
C ILE A 92 -16.11 6.35 6.76
N ALA A 93 -14.84 6.55 6.41
CA ALA A 93 -13.80 5.52 6.47
C ALA A 93 -12.76 5.73 7.59
N TRP A 94 -12.81 6.84 8.33
CA TRP A 94 -11.81 7.15 9.36
C TRP A 94 -12.00 6.32 10.64
N ASN A 95 -10.90 5.93 11.28
CA ASN A 95 -10.89 5.08 12.48
C ASN A 95 -11.72 3.78 12.30
N THR A 96 -11.66 3.16 11.10
CA THR A 96 -12.42 1.94 10.79
C THR A 96 -11.60 0.66 10.83
N CYS A 97 -10.35 0.72 11.33
CA CYS A 97 -9.46 -0.44 11.35
C CYS A 97 -9.89 -1.54 12.32
N GLU A 98 -9.80 -2.77 11.84
CA GLU A 98 -10.04 -4.00 12.58
C GLU A 98 -8.72 -4.51 13.18
N HIS A 99 -8.58 -4.44 14.50
CA HIS A 99 -7.52 -5.05 15.30
C HIS A 99 -8.13 -5.99 16.34
N HIS A 100 -7.45 -7.10 16.63
CA HIS A 100 -7.90 -8.16 17.54
C HIS A 100 -9.28 -8.73 17.18
N THR A 101 -9.58 -8.75 15.87
CA THR A 101 -10.74 -9.45 15.30
C THR A 101 -10.31 -10.32 14.13
N LYS A 102 -11.19 -11.27 13.76
CA LYS A 102 -11.07 -12.09 12.54
C LYS A 102 -11.00 -11.26 11.23
N PHE A 103 -11.27 -9.96 11.28
CA PHE A 103 -11.21 -9.09 10.12
C PHE A 103 -9.85 -8.42 9.91
N PHE A 104 -8.92 -8.46 10.88
CA PHE A 104 -7.56 -7.91 10.77
C PHE A 104 -6.91 -8.19 9.41
N TRP A 105 -6.91 -9.46 9.01
CA TRP A 105 -6.34 -9.94 7.75
C TRP A 105 -7.00 -9.32 6.51
N SER A 106 -8.33 -9.45 6.42
CA SER A 106 -9.12 -8.97 5.28
C SER A 106 -9.10 -7.45 5.19
N TRP A 107 -9.25 -6.74 6.32
CA TRP A 107 -9.28 -5.29 6.38
C TRP A 107 -7.98 -4.69 5.87
N HIS A 108 -6.83 -5.14 6.40
CA HIS A 108 -5.53 -4.66 5.96
C HIS A 108 -5.26 -5.01 4.49
N ARG A 109 -5.68 -6.19 3.99
CA ARG A 109 -5.59 -6.51 2.55
C ARG A 109 -6.38 -5.52 1.69
N MET A 110 -7.63 -5.22 2.03
CA MET A 110 -8.49 -4.30 1.26
C MET A 110 -7.96 -2.86 1.32
N TYR A 111 -7.51 -2.41 2.48
CA TYR A 111 -6.85 -1.11 2.67
C TYR A 111 -5.60 -0.98 1.81
N LEU A 112 -4.68 -1.95 1.89
CA LEU A 112 -3.46 -1.97 1.07
C LEU A 112 -3.76 -2.10 -0.43
N TYR A 113 -4.85 -2.77 -0.84
CA TYR A 113 -5.25 -2.86 -2.24
C TYR A 113 -5.61 -1.48 -2.82
N TYR A 114 -6.42 -0.68 -2.12
CA TYR A 114 -6.76 0.67 -2.58
C TYR A 114 -5.59 1.65 -2.43
N PHE A 115 -4.84 1.59 -1.33
CA PHE A 115 -3.61 2.37 -1.16
C PHE A 115 -2.60 2.10 -2.29
N GLU A 116 -2.39 0.82 -2.67
CA GLU A 116 -1.48 0.46 -3.75
C GLU A 116 -1.92 1.04 -5.10
N ARG A 117 -3.24 1.11 -5.36
CA ARG A 117 -3.79 1.74 -6.58
C ARG A 117 -3.62 3.26 -6.58
N ILE A 118 -3.83 3.91 -5.43
CA ILE A 118 -3.58 5.34 -5.25
C ILE A 118 -2.10 5.66 -5.49
N VAL A 119 -1.19 4.93 -4.84
CA VAL A 119 0.26 5.12 -5.01
C VAL A 119 0.69 4.82 -6.45
N ARG A 120 0.18 3.76 -7.08
CA ARG A 120 0.41 3.47 -8.52
C ARG A 120 0.02 4.66 -9.40
N LYS A 121 -1.15 5.27 -9.16
CA LYS A 121 -1.61 6.46 -9.90
C LYS A 121 -0.70 7.68 -9.72
N TYR A 122 -0.26 7.97 -8.50
CA TYR A 122 0.57 9.15 -8.20
C TYR A 122 2.07 8.95 -8.43
N SER A 123 2.54 7.70 -8.53
CA SER A 123 3.94 7.37 -8.85
C SER A 123 4.32 7.66 -10.31
N GLY A 124 3.34 7.66 -11.23
CA GLY A 124 3.56 7.62 -12.68
C GLY A 124 4.09 6.27 -13.21
N VAL A 125 4.31 5.28 -12.35
CA VAL A 125 4.88 3.98 -12.70
C VAL A 125 3.75 2.96 -12.83
N TYR A 126 3.37 2.60 -14.07
CA TYR A 126 2.28 1.66 -14.33
C TYR A 126 2.45 0.32 -13.59
N GLY A 127 3.67 -0.23 -13.60
CA GLY A 127 4.04 -1.47 -12.92
C GLY A 127 4.23 -1.35 -11.40
N TRP A 128 3.88 -0.23 -10.77
CA TRP A 128 4.15 -0.03 -9.34
C TRP A 128 3.36 -1.03 -8.49
N THR A 129 3.99 -1.53 -7.44
CA THR A 129 3.41 -2.42 -6.42
C THR A 129 3.99 -2.04 -5.07
N LEU A 130 3.23 -2.24 -4.00
CA LEU A 130 3.69 -1.95 -2.65
C LEU A 130 4.77 -2.96 -2.26
N PRO A 131 6.03 -2.57 -2.03
CA PRO A 131 7.05 -3.54 -1.63
C PRO A 131 6.78 -4.02 -0.20
N TYR A 132 7.21 -5.24 0.12
CA TYR A 132 7.10 -5.79 1.47
C TYR A 132 8.45 -5.80 2.18
N TRP A 133 8.43 -5.60 3.51
CA TRP A 133 9.62 -5.65 4.34
C TRP A 133 9.88 -7.07 4.86
N ASN A 134 10.90 -7.74 4.32
CA ASN A 134 11.13 -9.16 4.54
C ASN A 134 11.99 -9.48 5.79
N TYR A 135 11.60 -8.94 6.96
CA TYR A 135 12.34 -9.05 8.23
C TYR A 135 12.51 -10.51 8.77
N SER A 136 11.85 -11.49 8.15
CA SER A 136 12.18 -12.91 8.34
C SER A 136 13.64 -13.23 7.96
N SER A 137 14.22 -12.53 6.98
CA SER A 137 15.66 -12.57 6.71
C SER A 137 16.44 -11.79 7.77
N PRO A 138 17.44 -12.39 8.45
CA PRO A 138 18.29 -11.67 9.42
C PRO A 138 18.99 -10.44 8.85
N THR A 139 19.34 -10.47 7.55
CA THR A 139 19.99 -9.34 6.84
C THR A 139 19.06 -8.15 6.58
N GLN A 140 17.76 -8.27 6.86
CA GLN A 140 16.75 -7.25 6.56
C GLN A 140 15.99 -6.76 7.81
N ARG A 141 16.57 -6.91 9.00
CA ARG A 141 15.92 -6.50 10.27
C ARG A 141 16.15 -5.03 10.63
N GLN A 142 17.03 -4.32 9.93
CA GLN A 142 17.14 -2.86 10.02
C GLN A 142 15.96 -2.18 9.31
N LEU A 143 15.54 -1.00 9.80
CA LEU A 143 14.62 -0.12 9.08
C LEU A 143 15.19 0.17 7.66
N PRO A 144 14.45 -0.11 6.57
CA PRO A 144 14.99 0.02 5.21
C PRO A 144 15.49 1.44 4.91
N ALA A 145 16.65 1.55 4.25
CA ALA A 145 17.42 2.80 4.14
C ALA A 145 16.64 3.98 3.54
N VAL A 146 15.63 3.71 2.69
CA VAL A 146 14.77 4.73 2.08
C VAL A 146 13.91 5.52 3.08
N PHE A 147 13.62 4.94 4.26
CA PHE A 147 12.90 5.57 5.37
C PHE A 147 13.84 6.22 6.41
N ARG A 148 15.15 6.16 6.17
CA ARG A 148 16.23 6.70 7.03
C ARG A 148 16.94 7.90 6.40
N ASP A 149 16.98 7.94 5.07
CA ASP A 149 17.44 9.07 4.26
C ASP A 149 16.58 10.32 4.52
N ALA A 150 17.09 11.28 5.31
CA ALA A 150 16.37 12.51 5.65
C ALA A 150 16.07 13.44 4.45
N THR A 151 16.58 13.15 3.24
CA THR A 151 16.19 13.85 2.00
C THR A 151 15.03 13.15 1.27
N SER A 152 14.60 11.99 1.75
CA SER A 152 13.50 11.18 1.22
C SER A 152 12.14 11.75 1.64
N SER A 153 11.19 11.85 0.71
CA SER A 153 9.78 12.07 1.03
C SER A 153 9.12 10.91 1.81
N LEU A 154 9.81 9.76 1.86
CA LEU A 154 9.46 8.59 2.66
C LEU A 154 10.10 8.60 4.06
N PHE A 155 11.02 9.52 4.35
CA PHE A 155 11.46 9.77 5.73
C PHE A 155 10.37 10.51 6.50
N VAL A 156 10.36 10.30 7.81
CA VAL A 156 9.41 10.89 8.75
C VAL A 156 10.21 11.59 9.84
N PRO A 157 10.02 12.91 10.06
CA PRO A 157 10.56 13.62 11.20
C PRO A 157 9.71 13.34 12.45
N ASP A 158 9.44 12.07 12.73
CA ASP A 158 8.81 11.61 13.96
C ASP A 158 9.80 11.88 15.11
N PRO A 159 9.48 12.78 16.06
CA PRO A 159 10.40 13.18 17.11
C PRO A 159 10.55 12.11 18.21
N ASP A 160 9.57 11.21 18.34
CA ASP A 160 9.46 10.24 19.42
C ASP A 160 9.90 8.82 18.98
N ARG A 161 10.01 8.58 17.67
CA ARG A 161 10.70 7.40 17.10
C ARG A 161 12.14 7.28 17.66
N PRO A 162 12.53 6.14 18.27
CA PRO A 162 13.90 5.95 18.76
C PRO A 162 14.95 6.15 17.66
N ASN A 163 15.82 7.16 17.82
CA ASN A 163 16.78 7.61 16.80
C ASN A 163 17.74 6.51 16.29
N VAL A 164 17.95 5.44 17.06
CA VAL A 164 18.70 4.24 16.64
C VAL A 164 18.12 3.59 15.38
N TRP A 165 16.83 3.77 15.08
CA TRP A 165 16.24 3.35 13.81
C TRP A 165 16.63 4.26 12.66
N ASN A 166 16.59 5.58 12.85
CA ASN A 166 16.94 6.55 11.82
C ASN A 166 18.43 6.45 11.43
N THR A 167 19.33 6.26 12.39
CA THR A 167 20.75 5.99 12.10
C THR A 167 20.98 4.61 11.46
N GLY A 168 20.05 3.66 11.66
CA GLY A 168 20.21 2.26 11.26
C GLY A 168 21.05 1.42 12.23
N ALA A 169 21.33 1.92 13.43
CA ALA A 169 22.00 1.17 14.49
C ALA A 169 21.12 0.05 15.09
N ALA A 170 19.79 0.23 15.07
CA ALA A 170 18.82 -0.76 15.53
C ALA A 170 18.52 -1.85 14.48
N SER A 171 18.04 -3.00 14.96
CA SER A 171 17.49 -4.09 14.16
C SER A 171 16.45 -4.84 14.97
N LEU A 172 15.38 -5.30 14.31
CA LEU A 172 14.29 -6.03 14.95
C LEU A 172 14.83 -7.29 15.67
N PRO A 173 14.55 -7.50 16.96
CA PRO A 173 14.97 -8.69 17.69
C PRO A 173 14.44 -9.98 17.05
N ALA A 174 15.24 -11.04 17.07
CA ALA A 174 14.89 -12.29 16.38
C ALA A 174 13.56 -12.91 16.85
N ALA A 175 13.21 -12.74 18.12
CA ALA A 175 11.93 -13.20 18.68
C ALA A 175 10.74 -12.36 18.23
N HIS A 176 10.92 -11.04 18.09
CA HIS A 176 9.88 -10.08 17.67
C HIS A 176 9.48 -10.25 16.19
N VAL A 177 10.25 -11.04 15.43
CA VAL A 177 9.98 -11.38 14.03
C VAL A 177 9.81 -12.88 13.79
N ASP A 178 9.68 -13.69 14.85
CA ASP A 178 9.45 -15.12 14.71
C ASP A 178 7.97 -15.44 14.44
N THR A 179 7.70 -15.89 13.21
CA THR A 179 6.37 -16.29 12.77
C THR A 179 6.00 -17.73 13.17
N SER A 180 6.92 -18.51 13.76
CA SER A 180 6.79 -19.96 13.96
C SER A 180 5.45 -20.37 14.60
N ALA A 181 5.09 -19.77 15.73
CA ALA A 181 3.86 -20.06 16.47
C ALA A 181 2.59 -19.75 15.66
N GLY A 182 2.57 -18.65 14.92
CA GLY A 182 1.44 -18.27 14.08
C GLY A 182 1.30 -19.14 12.82
N MET A 183 2.41 -19.49 12.17
CA MET A 183 2.39 -20.39 11.02
C MET A 183 1.97 -21.82 11.41
N ALA A 184 2.23 -22.24 12.66
CA ALA A 184 1.77 -23.52 13.20
C ALA A 184 0.24 -23.62 13.38
N GLN A 185 -0.49 -22.50 13.44
CA GLN A 185 -1.94 -22.50 13.57
C GLN A 185 -2.62 -23.00 12.28
N VAL A 186 -3.67 -23.82 12.42
CA VAL A 186 -4.45 -24.38 11.29
C VAL A 186 -5.79 -23.68 11.13
N SER A 187 -6.45 -23.31 12.23
CA SER A 187 -7.63 -22.44 12.21
C SER A 187 -7.24 -21.01 11.86
N PHE A 188 -8.09 -20.30 11.11
CA PHE A 188 -7.86 -18.91 10.69
C PHE A 188 -7.85 -17.89 11.85
N TYR A 189 -8.65 -18.14 12.90
CA TYR A 189 -8.75 -17.24 14.07
C TYR A 189 -9.02 -18.05 15.36
N PRO A 190 -8.04 -18.86 15.83
CA PRO A 190 -8.23 -19.79 16.94
C PRO A 190 -8.49 -19.06 18.26
N GLY A 191 -9.50 -19.49 19.02
CA GLY A 191 -9.78 -18.96 20.36
C GLY A 191 -10.20 -17.49 20.43
N GLY A 192 -10.35 -16.80 19.29
CA GLY A 192 -10.62 -15.37 19.23
C GLY A 192 -9.37 -14.49 19.12
N SER A 193 -8.21 -15.03 18.73
CA SER A 193 -6.98 -14.25 18.48
C SER A 193 -6.22 -14.72 17.23
N SER A 194 -5.24 -13.91 16.79
CA SER A 194 -4.28 -14.20 15.73
C SER A 194 -2.87 -14.13 16.28
N SER A 195 -2.12 -15.24 16.30
CA SER A 195 -0.75 -15.19 16.84
C SER A 195 0.24 -14.42 15.96
N LEU A 196 -0.06 -14.23 14.66
CA LEU A 196 0.75 -13.36 13.78
C LEU A 196 0.44 -11.87 13.97
N GLU A 197 -0.74 -11.52 14.49
CA GLU A 197 -1.05 -10.15 14.91
C GLU A 197 -0.17 -9.79 16.13
N SER A 198 -0.18 -10.61 17.19
CA SER A 198 0.68 -10.37 18.35
C SER A 198 2.18 -10.55 18.10
N ASN A 199 2.58 -11.47 17.21
CA ASN A 199 3.97 -11.63 16.81
C ASN A 199 4.08 -12.17 15.36
N PRO A 200 4.45 -11.34 14.36
CA PRO A 200 5.35 -10.19 14.51
C PRO A 200 4.70 -8.79 14.53
N HIS A 201 3.41 -8.63 14.25
CA HIS A 201 2.85 -7.30 13.96
C HIS A 201 2.94 -6.32 15.14
N ASP A 202 2.36 -6.64 16.30
CA ASP A 202 2.34 -5.74 17.47
C ASP A 202 3.78 -5.39 17.91
N ASN A 203 4.69 -6.38 17.91
CA ASN A 203 6.08 -6.17 18.28
C ASN A 203 6.85 -5.29 17.28
N VAL A 204 6.65 -5.41 15.96
CA VAL A 204 7.30 -4.51 14.98
C VAL A 204 6.77 -3.08 15.08
N HIS A 205 5.48 -2.91 15.39
CA HIS A 205 4.89 -1.62 15.69
C HIS A 205 5.54 -0.95 16.92
N VAL A 206 5.60 -1.67 18.05
CA VAL A 206 6.25 -1.21 19.29
C VAL A 206 7.76 -0.99 19.13
N ASP A 207 8.47 -1.88 18.43
CA ASP A 207 9.91 -1.76 18.19
C ASP A 207 10.24 -0.44 17.47
N ILE A 208 9.49 -0.11 16.40
CA ILE A 208 9.77 1.06 15.56
C ILE A 208 9.29 2.37 16.19
N GLY A 209 8.10 2.40 16.80
CA GLY A 209 7.56 3.61 17.43
C GLY A 209 8.09 3.88 18.84
N GLY A 210 8.51 2.84 19.58
CA GLY A 210 8.76 2.97 21.01
C GLY A 210 7.47 3.31 21.78
N PHE A 211 7.58 4.15 22.81
CA PHE A 211 6.47 4.49 23.70
C PHE A 211 5.55 5.61 23.17
N SER A 212 5.98 6.40 22.18
CA SER A 212 5.20 7.56 21.70
C SER A 212 5.43 7.93 20.22
N GLY A 213 6.38 7.32 19.52
CA GLY A 213 6.54 7.47 18.08
C GLY A 213 5.42 6.77 17.31
N TRP A 214 5.13 7.26 16.11
CA TRP A 214 3.86 7.04 15.42
C TRP A 214 3.54 5.56 15.18
N MET A 215 4.55 4.75 14.83
CA MET A 215 4.36 3.31 14.63
C MET A 215 3.88 2.54 15.87
N GLY A 216 4.07 3.08 17.09
CA GLY A 216 3.57 2.49 18.34
C GLY A 216 2.12 2.89 18.68
N ASP A 217 1.53 3.81 17.92
CA ASP A 217 0.21 4.39 18.17
C ASP A 217 -0.74 4.05 17.00
N ILE A 218 -1.83 3.33 17.28
CA ILE A 218 -2.82 2.92 16.27
C ILE A 218 -3.45 4.14 15.57
N GLN A 219 -3.55 5.29 16.24
CA GLN A 219 -4.09 6.52 15.67
C GLN A 219 -3.03 7.39 14.97
N ALA A 220 -1.79 6.91 14.82
CA ALA A 220 -0.72 7.62 14.10
C ALA A 220 0.08 6.74 13.12
N ALA A 221 0.14 5.42 13.31
CA ALA A 221 1.08 4.54 12.61
C ALA A 221 1.05 4.65 11.08
N ALA A 222 -0.14 4.72 10.47
CA ALA A 222 -0.27 4.85 9.02
C ALA A 222 0.14 6.23 8.45
N GLN A 223 0.52 7.21 9.27
CA GLN A 223 1.23 8.42 8.80
C GLN A 223 2.68 8.11 8.40
N ASP A 224 3.25 7.00 8.89
CA ASP A 224 4.61 6.56 8.61
C ASP A 224 4.66 5.67 7.35
N PRO A 225 5.43 6.02 6.30
CA PRO A 225 5.56 5.17 5.12
C PRO A 225 6.12 3.77 5.37
N VAL A 226 6.75 3.47 6.52
CA VAL A 226 7.13 2.08 6.83
C VAL A 226 5.93 1.19 7.18
N PHE A 227 4.82 1.76 7.69
CA PHE A 227 3.59 1.04 8.02
C PHE A 227 3.14 0.12 6.88
N TYR A 228 3.04 0.69 5.68
CA TYR A 228 2.48 0.02 4.52
C TYR A 228 3.36 -1.15 4.06
N VAL A 229 4.69 -1.04 4.18
CA VAL A 229 5.61 -2.13 3.79
C VAL A 229 5.76 -3.20 4.88
N HIS A 230 5.51 -2.86 6.15
CA HIS A 230 5.31 -3.84 7.23
C HIS A 230 4.02 -4.64 7.00
N HIS A 231 2.89 -3.95 6.80
CA HIS A 231 1.59 -4.58 6.54
C HIS A 231 1.54 -5.36 5.22
N ALA A 232 2.29 -4.94 4.19
CA ALA A 232 2.46 -5.73 2.97
C ALA A 232 3.19 -7.07 3.23
N ASN A 233 4.04 -7.15 4.27
CA ASN A 233 4.60 -8.43 4.72
C ASN A 233 3.59 -9.24 5.55
N MET A 234 2.70 -8.60 6.32
CA MET A 234 1.60 -9.30 7.02
C MET A 234 0.63 -9.95 6.02
N ASP A 235 0.21 -9.22 4.99
CA ASP A 235 -0.61 -9.74 3.88
C ASP A 235 0.08 -10.90 3.13
N ARG A 236 1.40 -10.80 2.95
CA ARG A 236 2.23 -11.90 2.44
C ARG A 236 2.24 -13.12 3.37
N LEU A 237 2.31 -12.93 4.69
CA LEU A 237 2.29 -14.04 5.67
C LEU A 237 0.96 -14.79 5.65
N TRP A 238 -0.18 -14.13 5.50
CA TRP A 238 -1.49 -14.80 5.30
C TRP A 238 -1.49 -15.68 4.04
N ASN A 239 -0.89 -15.21 2.94
CA ASN A 239 -0.77 -16.02 1.72
C ASN A 239 0.20 -17.20 1.88
N LEU A 240 1.31 -17.03 2.60
CA LEU A 240 2.22 -18.12 2.95
C LEU A 240 1.58 -19.15 3.88
N TRP A 241 0.75 -18.71 4.82
CA TRP A 241 -0.03 -19.57 5.72
C TRP A 241 -1.00 -20.44 4.92
N LYS A 242 -1.79 -19.87 4.00
CA LYS A 242 -2.64 -20.64 3.07
C LYS A 242 -1.83 -21.63 2.23
N ALA A 243 -0.66 -21.22 1.74
CA ALA A 243 0.20 -22.05 0.90
C ALA A 243 0.78 -23.29 1.61
N GLN A 244 0.78 -23.33 2.95
CA GLN A 244 1.13 -24.55 3.70
C GLN A 244 0.03 -25.63 3.66
N GLY A 245 -1.21 -25.26 3.30
CA GLY A 245 -2.34 -26.19 3.27
C GLY A 245 -2.61 -26.84 4.64
N GLY A 246 -2.96 -28.13 4.63
CA GLY A 246 -3.26 -28.88 5.85
C GLY A 246 -4.51 -28.40 6.60
N GLY A 247 -5.50 -27.86 5.88
CA GLY A 247 -6.72 -27.29 6.44
C GLY A 247 -6.71 -25.76 6.63
N ARG A 248 -5.59 -25.10 6.40
CA ARG A 248 -5.46 -23.62 6.42
C ARG A 248 -6.23 -22.99 5.26
N VAL A 249 -7.43 -22.49 5.55
CA VAL A 249 -8.32 -21.82 4.58
C VAL A 249 -8.94 -20.56 5.18
N ASP A 250 -9.36 -19.64 4.32
CA ASP A 250 -10.17 -18.50 4.74
C ASP A 250 -11.55 -19.00 5.25
N PRO A 251 -12.19 -18.32 6.22
CA PRO A 251 -13.37 -18.84 6.92
C PRO A 251 -14.65 -18.62 6.11
N LEU A 252 -14.71 -19.16 4.88
CA LEU A 252 -15.82 -18.95 3.93
C LEU A 252 -17.19 -19.48 4.38
N SER A 253 -17.21 -20.31 5.43
CA SER A 253 -18.41 -20.77 6.14
C SER A 253 -18.92 -19.79 7.21
N ASP A 254 -18.10 -18.85 7.67
CA ASP A 254 -18.48 -17.79 8.61
C ASP A 254 -19.25 -16.70 7.84
N SER A 255 -20.57 -16.75 7.94
CA SER A 255 -21.47 -15.84 7.23
C SER A 255 -21.35 -14.38 7.68
N ALA A 256 -20.82 -14.12 8.88
CA ALA A 256 -20.51 -12.76 9.31
C ALA A 256 -19.20 -12.28 8.67
N TRP A 257 -18.12 -13.07 8.74
CA TRP A 257 -16.84 -12.73 8.11
C TRP A 257 -17.00 -12.46 6.61
N LYS A 258 -17.75 -13.34 5.93
CA LYS A 258 -18.03 -13.27 4.50
C LYS A 258 -18.87 -12.07 4.06
N ASN A 259 -19.67 -11.46 4.94
CA ASN A 259 -20.65 -10.44 4.52
C ASN A 259 -20.53 -9.09 5.22
N THR A 260 -19.70 -8.92 6.25
CA THR A 260 -19.36 -7.58 6.77
C THR A 260 -18.72 -6.76 5.66
N LEU A 261 -19.27 -5.56 5.44
CA LEU A 261 -18.81 -4.59 4.45
C LEU A 261 -17.91 -3.54 5.10
N PHE A 262 -16.79 -3.25 4.46
CA PHE A 262 -15.85 -2.19 4.85
C PHE A 262 -15.82 -1.11 3.76
N THR A 263 -15.63 0.14 4.17
CA THR A 263 -15.67 1.30 3.26
C THR A 263 -14.28 1.86 3.03
N PHE A 264 -13.88 1.97 1.77
CA PHE A 264 -12.63 2.56 1.32
C PHE A 264 -12.89 3.56 0.20
N PHE A 265 -11.82 4.10 -0.39
CA PHE A 265 -11.89 5.00 -1.55
C PHE A 265 -10.90 4.58 -2.62
N ASP A 266 -11.31 4.61 -3.88
CA ASP A 266 -10.45 4.28 -5.01
C ASP A 266 -9.51 5.43 -5.42
N GLU A 267 -8.61 5.17 -6.36
CA GLU A 267 -7.69 6.16 -6.90
C GLU A 267 -8.37 7.33 -7.65
N ASN A 268 -9.68 7.28 -7.84
CA ASN A 268 -10.52 8.24 -8.56
C ASN A 268 -11.44 9.07 -7.63
N LYS A 269 -11.29 8.93 -6.29
CA LYS A 269 -12.13 9.53 -5.22
C LYS A 269 -13.52 8.87 -5.07
N ASN A 270 -13.80 7.75 -5.73
CA ASN A 270 -15.07 7.04 -5.54
C ASN A 270 -15.06 6.34 -4.18
N GLN A 271 -16.13 6.50 -3.40
CA GLN A 271 -16.38 5.63 -2.26
C GLN A 271 -16.68 4.22 -2.78
N VAL A 272 -16.03 3.23 -2.20
CA VAL A 272 -16.13 1.82 -2.59
C VAL A 272 -16.30 0.95 -1.35
N THR A 273 -17.00 -0.17 -1.50
CA THR A 273 -17.15 -1.17 -0.44
C THR A 273 -16.65 -2.53 -0.91
N MET A 274 -16.05 -3.27 0.02
CA MET A 274 -15.63 -4.66 -0.16
C MET A 274 -16.05 -5.45 1.09
N LYS A 275 -16.30 -6.75 0.91
CA LYS A 275 -16.59 -7.69 1.99
C LYS A 275 -15.30 -8.31 2.53
N GLY A 276 -15.36 -8.87 3.73
CA GLY A 276 -14.23 -9.65 4.29
C GLY A 276 -13.72 -10.79 3.39
N CYS A 277 -14.53 -11.29 2.44
CA CYS A 277 -14.16 -12.35 1.50
C CYS A 277 -13.73 -11.89 0.09
N ASP A 278 -13.70 -10.60 -0.20
CA ASP A 278 -13.39 -10.05 -1.53
C ASP A 278 -11.89 -9.77 -1.75
#